data_AF-A0A2D5MS11-F1
#
_entry.id   AF-A0A2D5MS11-F1
#
_cell.length_a   1.000
_cell.length_b   1.000
_cell.length_c   1.000
_cell.angle_alpha   90.00
_cell.angle_beta   90.00
_cell.angle_gamma   90.00
#
_symmetry.space_group_name_H-M   'P 1'
#
loop_
_entity.id
_entity.type
_entity.pdbx_description
1 polymer ?
#
loop_
_entity_poly.entity_id
_entity_poly.type
_entity_poly.pdbx_seq_one_letter_code
_entity_poly.pdbx_strand_id
1 'polypeptide(L)' 'MPNSRKEGKKNVSAWIDQDNKAALLKASKARGISLSDLLDELINEKLDQLKRKTKKIRKKNS' A
#
# COMPACT_ATOMS: atom_id res chain seq x y z
N MET A 1 5.70 -24.74 -22.11
CA MET A 1 6.08 -23.51 -21.40
C MET A 1 5.04 -23.24 -20.32
N PRO A 2 5.34 -23.35 -19.02
CA PRO A 2 4.36 -22.97 -18.01
C PRO A 2 4.35 -21.45 -17.90
N ASN A 3 3.29 -20.83 -18.42
CA ASN A 3 2.99 -19.43 -18.15
C ASN A 3 2.79 -19.29 -16.64
N SER A 4 3.78 -18.70 -15.97
CA SER A 4 3.70 -18.24 -14.59
C SER A 4 2.69 -17.11 -14.53
N ARG A 5 1.40 -17.45 -14.58
CA ARG A 5 0.31 -16.59 -14.12
C ARG A 5 0.58 -16.43 -12.63
N LYS A 6 1.21 -15.31 -12.25
CA LYS A 6 1.29 -14.89 -10.85
C LYS A 6 -0.13 -14.97 -10.28
N GLU A 7 -0.34 -15.93 -9.38
CA GLU A 7 -1.62 -16.18 -8.74
C GLU A 7 -2.16 -14.88 -8.13
N GLY A 8 -3.39 -14.52 -8.53
CA GLY A 8 -4.36 -13.88 -7.64
C GLY A 8 -4.00 -12.54 -6.99
N LYS A 9 -3.59 -11.51 -7.75
CA LYS A 9 -3.80 -10.14 -7.26
C LYS A 9 -5.31 -9.90 -7.15
N LYS A 10 -5.86 -9.94 -5.94
CA LYS A 10 -7.26 -9.60 -5.68
C LYS A 10 -7.43 -8.11 -5.94
N ASN A 11 -8.24 -7.75 -6.95
CA ASN A 11 -8.58 -6.36 -7.20
C ASN A 11 -9.51 -5.88 -6.08
N VAL A 12 -9.11 -4.83 -5.37
CA VAL A 12 -9.90 -4.22 -4.31
C VAL A 12 -10.29 -2.80 -4.74
N SER A 13 -11.57 -2.49 -4.65
CA SER A 13 -12.08 -1.13 -4.82
C SER A 13 -12.19 -0.43 -3.47
N ALA A 14 -11.66 0.79 -3.38
CA ALA A 14 -11.81 1.65 -2.21
C ALA A 14 -12.53 2.93 -2.60
N TRP A 15 -13.40 3.41 -1.72
CA TRP A 15 -14.01 4.72 -1.83
C TRP A 15 -13.06 5.76 -1.22
N ILE A 16 -12.74 6.79 -1.99
CA ILE A 16 -11.88 7.89 -1.59
C ILE A 16 -12.48 9.21 -2.08
N ASP A 17 -12.29 10.27 -1.29
CA ASP A 17 -12.70 11.60 -1.69
C ASP A 17 -11.98 12.05 -2.96
N GLN A 18 -12.66 12.87 -3.76
CA GLN A 18 -12.15 13.33 -5.04
C GLN A 18 -10.83 14.09 -4.92
N ASP A 19 -10.69 14.95 -3.90
CA ASP A 19 -9.47 15.71 -3.66
C ASP A 19 -8.28 14.79 -3.32
N ASN A 20 -8.53 13.80 -2.46
CA ASN A 20 -7.54 12.79 -2.09
C ASN A 20 -7.13 11.94 -3.30
N LYS A 21 -8.09 11.58 -4.17
CA LYS A 21 -7.81 10.89 -5.44
C LYS A 21 -6.90 11.71 -6.35
N ALA A 22 -7.15 13.02 -6.49
CA ALA A 22 -6.34 13.90 -7.32
C ALA A 22 -4.90 14.02 -6.79
N ALA A 23 -4.74 14.13 -5.47
CA ALA A 23 -3.42 14.16 -4.84
C ALA A 23 -2.64 12.86 -5.07
N LEU A 24 -3.28 11.70 -4.90
CA LEU A 24 -2.66 10.39 -5.13
C LEU A 24 -2.27 10.17 -6.60
N LEU A 25 -3.11 10.59 -7.54
CA LEU A 25 -2.80 10.55 -8.97
C LEU A 25 -1.63 11.46 -9.35
N LYS A 26 -1.54 12.64 -8.74
CA LYS A 26 -0.40 13.54 -8.95
C LYS A 26 0.88 12.92 -8.42
N ALA A 27 0.82 12.30 -7.24
CA ALA A 27 1.96 11.61 -6.63
C ALA A 27 2.43 10.40 -7.45
N SER A 28 1.50 9.58 -7.98
CA SER A 28 1.87 8.42 -8.79
C SER A 28 2.52 8.84 -10.10
N LYS A 29 1.97 9.88 -10.76
CA LYS A 29 2.57 10.48 -11.96
C LYS A 29 3.95 11.05 -11.71
N ALA A 30 4.15 11.77 -10.60
CA ALA A 30 5.45 12.35 -10.25
C ALA A 30 6.54 11.27 -10.04
N ARG A 31 6.15 10.08 -9.59
CA ARG A 31 7.04 8.93 -9.40
C ARG A 31 7.16 8.02 -10.64
N GLY A 32 6.36 8.26 -11.69
CA GLY A 32 6.32 7.42 -12.88
C GLY A 32 5.77 6.00 -12.65
N ILE A 33 4.96 5.81 -11.60
CA ILE A 33 4.39 4.50 -11.24
C ILE A 33 2.86 4.50 -11.39
N SER A 34 2.26 3.31 -11.43
CA SER A 34 0.81 3.21 -11.43
C SER A 34 0.22 3.64 -10.08
N LEU A 35 -1.04 4.09 -10.09
CA LEU A 35 -1.74 4.43 -8.85
C LEU A 35 -1.84 3.22 -7.91
N SER A 36 -2.04 2.02 -8.47
CA SER A 36 -2.09 0.77 -7.70
C SER A 36 -0.76 0.47 -7.03
N ASP A 37 0.36 0.62 -7.73
CA ASP A 37 1.69 0.38 -7.14
C ASP A 37 2.01 1.39 -6.04
N LEU A 38 1.64 2.66 -6.24
CA LEU A 38 1.77 3.68 -5.19
C LEU A 38 0.95 3.30 -3.93
N LEU A 39 -0.28 2.83 -4.11
CA LEU A 39 -1.13 2.41 -3.00
C LEU A 39 -0.56 1.18 -2.29
N ASP A 40 -0.05 0.20 -3.04
CA ASP A 40 0.62 -0.98 -2.47
C ASP A 40 1.84 -0.56 -1.61
N GLU A 41 2.67 0.36 -2.09
CA GLU A 41 3.80 0.91 -1.31
C GLU A 41 3.34 1.57 -0.01
N LEU A 42 2.39 2.50 -0.09
CA LEU A 42 1.91 3.26 1.08
C LEU A 42 1.26 2.35 2.12
N ILE A 43 0.52 1.33 1.69
CA ILE A 43 -0.09 0.34 2.59
C ILE A 43 1.00 -0.47 3.29
N ASN A 44 2.01 -0.95 2.55
CA ASN A 44 3.10 -1.72 3.13
C ASN A 44 3.92 -0.90 4.13
N GLU A 45 4.25 0.35 3.80
CA GLU A 45 4.92 1.27 4.72
C GLU A 45 4.11 1.46 6.01
N LYS A 46 2.79 1.64 5.89
CA LYS A 46 1.91 1.84 7.04
C LYS A 46 1.81 0.58 7.90
N LEU A 47 1.68 -0.59 7.29
CA LEU A 47 1.67 -1.88 7.98
C LEU A 47 2.97 -2.10 8.74
N ASP A 48 4.11 -1.76 8.14
CA ASP A 48 5.41 -1.89 8.80
C ASP A 48 5.57 -0.92 9.98
N GLN A 49 5.11 0.32 9.84
CA GLN A 49 5.07 1.26 10.97
C GLN A 49 4.21 0.73 12.12
N LEU A 50 3.03 0.17 11.81
CA LEU A 50 2.13 -0.42 12.81
C LEU A 50 2.79 -1.62 13.51
N LYS A 51 3.40 -2.54 12.76
CA LYS A 51 4.13 -3.70 13.31
C LYS A 51 5.29 -3.26 14.21
N ARG A 52 6.04 -2.23 13.82
CA ARG A 52 7.13 -1.68 14.64
C ARG A 52 6.59 -1.05 15.93
N LYS A 53 5.47 -0.33 15.86
CA LYS A 53 4.82 0.26 17.04
C LYS A 53 4.32 -0.82 18.00
N THR A 54 3.65 -1.86 17.51
CA THR A 54 3.14 -2.96 18.35
C THR A 54 4.27 -3.79 18.95
N LYS A 55 5.36 -4.05 18.23
CA LYS A 55 6.55 -4.75 18.77
C LYS A 55 7.19 -3.98 19.93
N LYS A 56 7.24 -2.65 19.87
CA LYS A 56 7.74 -1.81 20.97
C LYS A 56 6.86 -1.89 22.22
N ILE A 57 5.54 -2.03 22.06
CA ILE A 57 4.60 -2.19 23.17
C ILE A 57 4.81 -3.55 23.85
N ARG A 58 4.93 -4.64 23.07
CA ARG A 58 5.13 -5.99 23.61
C ARG A 58 6.42 -6.12 24.44
N LYS A 59 7.51 -5.43 24.07
CA LYS A 59 8.80 -5.49 24.79
C LYS A 59 8.84 -4.64 26.07
N LYS A 60 7.92 -3.68 26.24
CA LYS A 60 7.82 -2.86 27.47
C LYS A 60 6.97 -3.52 28.56
N ASN A 61 6.14 -4.49 28.19
CA ASN A 61 5.18 -5.15 29.08
C ASN A 61 5.59 -6.60 29.41
N SER A 62 6.85 -6.98 29.14
CA SER A 62 7.46 -8.26 29.48
C SER A 62 8.75 -8.02 30.24
#